data_AF-A0A7X8YZX9-F1
#
_entry.id   AF-A0A7X8YZX9-F1
#
_cell.length_a   1.000
_cell.length_b   1.000
_cell.length_c   1.000
_cell.angle_alpha   90.00
_cell.angle_beta   90.00
_cell.angle_gamma   90.00
#
_symmetry.space_group_name_H-M   'P 1'
#
loop_
_entity.id
_entity.type
_entity.pdbx_description
1 polymer ?
#
loop_
_entity_poly.entity_id
_entity_poly.type
_entity_poly.pdbx_seq_one_letter_code
_entity_poly.pdbx_strand_id
1 'polypeptide(L)'
;MRTRSALAPLMVVCLLFSAAFAQGAKPGSLEVVLHPTKAFQDAAGAGDVALPFHQTVPFAKGVVAWDDSSRFATGDGLAGPAYVKPMGYWPDGSIRLMWVRGLWKGPIAESHKLVLKPDRSVNAGASILPKKTSDANAVIIDHPPLPKMKISFDAGLVPLSVAKKLEKTNDSKYWDEIGQYHWAQKQQDVSPDSKRIDLQLQVRDIRVELNIPAYTVSTIRGSAAREGHADDLEWQLRVFAFKGAPLMRFEMTWKVYFDPEAFALSDAVMTVDLPTAVTQTQLPDVKADAMTGPVVLTSTPDARFTLAADGKAVHEDAGPSHAADAWMLSTGDGFLALALPDFTMKGPGSVEVNKTRLKISTWNGNSGMVLDLRRSVDRNEPGMGEGDFAPEIDARGLSFTTHASLAFSADRQQAKALLDVEKSMDHLWYATGEEFFATRALGAWDGKILKEYPTFFDGLLANVTMVARSQNQWRWTGLINYGDSKTDYARGTDKAKGFYAGRWLHTGRYGWR
;
A
#
# COMPACT_ATOMS: atom_id res chain seq x y z
N MET A 1 -83.90 15.84 -11.93
CA MET A 1 -83.03 16.49 -12.93
C MET A 1 -81.59 16.14 -12.56
N ARG A 2 -80.94 15.22 -13.31
CA ARG A 2 -80.06 15.50 -14.48
C ARG A 2 -78.77 16.23 -14.06
N THR A 3 -77.65 15.52 -13.84
CA THR A 3 -76.54 15.23 -14.81
C THR A 3 -75.83 16.51 -15.30
N ARG A 4 -74.49 16.73 -15.18
CA ARG A 4 -73.31 16.08 -15.82
C ARG A 4 -72.02 16.71 -15.21
N SER A 5 -70.95 15.98 -14.84
CA SER A 5 -69.82 15.45 -15.66
C SER A 5 -69.03 16.55 -16.43
N ALA A 6 -67.70 16.61 -16.53
CA ALA A 6 -66.67 15.57 -16.49
C ALA A 6 -65.22 16.17 -16.50
N LEU A 7 -64.22 15.34 -16.10
CA LEU A 7 -62.87 15.11 -16.70
C LEU A 7 -61.84 16.27 -16.72
N ALA A 8 -60.54 16.13 -16.42
CA ALA A 8 -59.65 14.97 -16.21
C ALA A 8 -58.31 15.42 -15.51
N PRO A 9 -57.38 14.51 -15.17
CA PRO A 9 -56.37 14.63 -14.10
C PRO A 9 -54.96 15.05 -14.57
N LEU A 10 -54.11 15.54 -13.65
CA LEU A 10 -52.67 15.69 -13.90
C LEU A 10 -51.84 14.89 -12.89
N MET A 11 -51.28 13.80 -13.42
CA MET A 11 -50.04 13.09 -13.06
C MET A 11 -49.50 13.20 -11.62
N VAL A 12 -49.74 12.13 -10.87
CA VAL A 12 -48.82 11.64 -9.85
C VAL A 12 -47.52 11.21 -10.55
N VAL A 13 -46.47 12.02 -10.45
CA VAL A 13 -45.11 11.56 -10.75
C VAL A 13 -44.62 10.83 -9.51
N CYS A 14 -44.78 9.50 -9.53
CA CYS A 14 -44.07 8.59 -8.65
C CYS A 14 -42.56 8.68 -8.96
N LEU A 15 -41.83 9.52 -8.23
CA LEU A 15 -40.39 9.33 -8.07
C LEU A 15 -40.17 8.17 -7.10
N LEU A 16 -40.23 6.96 -7.65
CA LEU A 16 -39.68 5.76 -7.04
C LEU A 16 -38.15 5.96 -6.95
N PHE A 17 -37.68 6.52 -5.84
CA PHE A 17 -36.29 6.35 -5.46
C PHE A 17 -36.12 4.89 -5.03
N SER A 18 -35.43 4.12 -5.86
CA SER A 18 -35.05 2.73 -5.59
C SER A 18 -34.19 2.65 -4.34
N ALA A 19 -34.84 2.53 -3.18
CA ALA A 19 -34.22 2.09 -1.94
C ALA A 19 -34.01 0.56 -2.01
N ALA A 20 -32.96 0.14 -2.70
CA ALA A 20 -32.44 -1.22 -2.65
C ALA A 20 -31.26 -1.27 -1.67
N PHE A 21 -31.52 -0.93 -0.40
CA PHE A 21 -30.53 -0.97 0.67
C PHE A 21 -30.86 -2.14 1.58
N ALA A 22 -30.07 -3.23 1.50
CA ALA A 22 -30.18 -4.47 2.29
C ALA A 22 -31.64 -4.77 2.73
N GLN A 23 -32.54 -4.96 1.76
CA GLN A 23 -33.93 -5.29 2.07
C GLN A 23 -33.95 -6.72 2.62
N GLY A 24 -34.08 -6.83 3.94
CA GLY A 24 -34.43 -8.04 4.68
C GLY A 24 -33.62 -9.28 4.31
N ALA A 25 -32.82 -9.80 5.24
CA ALA A 25 -32.37 -11.18 5.12
C ALA A 25 -33.62 -12.07 4.96
N LYS A 26 -33.90 -12.54 3.74
CA LYS A 26 -34.70 -13.76 3.59
C LYS A 26 -33.97 -14.81 4.43
N PRO A 27 -34.68 -15.66 5.20
CA PRO A 27 -34.02 -16.70 5.97
C PRO A 27 -33.03 -17.46 5.07
N GLY A 28 -31.73 -17.30 5.32
CA GLY A 28 -30.66 -17.96 4.56
C GLY A 28 -29.96 -17.18 3.42
N SER A 29 -30.19 -15.87 3.23
CA SER A 29 -29.36 -15.07 2.29
C SER A 29 -29.19 -13.61 2.72
N LEU A 30 -28.03 -13.03 2.41
CA LEU A 30 -27.67 -11.64 2.64
C LEU A 30 -27.44 -10.93 1.30
N GLU A 31 -28.12 -9.83 1.05
CA GLU A 31 -27.88 -9.03 -0.15
C GLU A 31 -26.91 -7.90 0.17
N VAL A 32 -25.84 -7.77 -0.63
CA VAL A 32 -24.88 -6.67 -0.57
C VAL A 32 -24.73 -6.06 -1.95
N VAL A 33 -24.41 -4.77 -2.01
CA VAL A 33 -24.10 -4.09 -3.27
C VAL A 33 -22.59 -3.90 -3.33
N LEU A 34 -21.97 -4.41 -4.39
CA LEU A 34 -20.54 -4.22 -4.67
C LEU A 34 -20.33 -3.01 -5.57
N HIS A 35 -19.25 -2.27 -5.33
CA HIS A 35 -18.90 -1.04 -6.06
C HIS A 35 -17.46 -1.13 -6.59
N PRO A 36 -17.21 -1.97 -7.62
CA PRO A 36 -15.88 -2.11 -8.21
C PRO A 36 -15.42 -0.81 -8.86
N THR A 37 -14.12 -0.50 -8.75
CA THR A 37 -13.54 0.64 -9.47
C THR A 37 -13.60 0.42 -10.98
N LYS A 38 -13.52 1.52 -11.77
CA LYS A 38 -13.55 1.43 -13.23
C LYS A 38 -12.41 0.57 -13.78
N ALA A 39 -11.20 0.74 -13.26
CA ALA A 39 -10.04 -0.06 -13.65
C ALA A 39 -10.22 -1.55 -13.31
N PHE A 40 -10.86 -1.89 -12.18
CA PHE A 40 -11.20 -3.28 -11.89
C PHE A 40 -12.20 -3.84 -12.91
N GLN A 41 -13.26 -3.09 -13.25
CA GLN A 41 -14.25 -3.53 -14.24
C GLN A 41 -13.61 -3.80 -15.60
N ASP A 42 -12.71 -2.92 -16.04
CA ASP A 42 -11.99 -3.06 -17.31
C ASP A 42 -11.08 -4.29 -17.29
N ALA A 43 -10.35 -4.53 -16.20
CA ALA A 43 -9.53 -5.72 -16.03
C ALA A 43 -10.35 -7.02 -15.99
N ALA A 44 -11.48 -7.02 -15.27
CA ALA A 44 -12.39 -8.15 -15.14
C ALA A 44 -13.08 -8.53 -16.45
N GLY A 45 -13.28 -7.57 -17.34
CA GLY A 45 -13.80 -7.79 -18.69
C GLY A 45 -12.74 -8.21 -19.72
N ALA A 46 -11.46 -7.91 -19.47
CA ALA A 46 -10.38 -8.10 -20.43
C ALA A 46 -9.66 -9.45 -20.33
N GLY A 47 -9.72 -10.16 -19.19
CA GLY A 47 -9.05 -11.44 -19.00
C GLY A 47 -9.93 -12.49 -18.32
N ASP A 48 -9.85 -13.75 -18.76
CA ASP A 48 -10.50 -14.89 -18.08
C ASP A 48 -9.72 -15.32 -16.83
N VAL A 49 -9.43 -14.37 -15.94
CA VAL A 49 -8.67 -14.59 -14.70
C VAL A 49 -9.51 -14.16 -13.50
N ALA A 50 -9.38 -14.91 -12.40
CA ALA A 50 -10.00 -14.51 -11.16
C ALA A 50 -9.21 -13.36 -10.52
N LEU A 51 -9.88 -12.25 -10.23
CA LEU A 51 -9.29 -11.05 -9.67
C LEU A 51 -9.66 -10.91 -8.19
N PRO A 52 -8.69 -10.63 -7.30
CA PRO A 52 -8.99 -10.43 -5.89
C PRO A 52 -9.79 -9.15 -5.66
N PHE A 53 -10.71 -9.17 -4.70
CA PHE A 53 -11.40 -7.97 -4.25
C PHE A 53 -11.61 -7.97 -2.74
N HIS A 54 -11.79 -6.77 -2.21
CA HIS A 54 -12.15 -6.51 -0.83
C HIS A 54 -13.06 -5.29 -0.76
N GLN A 55 -14.25 -5.47 -0.20
CA GLN A 55 -15.16 -4.37 0.10
C GLN A 55 -15.53 -4.33 1.58
N THR A 56 -15.63 -3.13 2.14
CA THR A 56 -16.30 -2.90 3.42
C THR A 56 -17.76 -2.48 3.17
N VAL A 57 -18.70 -3.26 3.72
CA VAL A 57 -20.14 -3.05 3.56
C VAL A 57 -20.76 -2.58 4.88
N PRO A 58 -21.45 -1.43 4.91
CA PRO A 58 -22.14 -0.95 6.09
C PRO A 58 -23.56 -1.52 6.22
N PHE A 59 -24.03 -1.67 7.46
CA PHE A 59 -25.39 -2.12 7.77
C PHE A 59 -26.05 -1.24 8.83
N ALA A 60 -27.35 -1.01 8.68
CA ALA A 60 -28.14 -0.31 9.67
C ALA A 60 -28.36 -1.19 10.92
N LYS A 61 -28.56 -0.53 12.05
CA LYS A 61 -28.82 -1.19 13.34
C LYS A 61 -30.02 -2.15 13.24
N GLY A 62 -29.84 -3.37 13.74
CA GLY A 62 -30.86 -4.42 13.79
C GLY A 62 -31.10 -5.18 12.48
N VAL A 63 -30.44 -4.82 11.37
CA VAL A 63 -30.73 -5.43 10.05
C VAL A 63 -30.09 -6.81 9.89
N VAL A 64 -28.83 -6.95 10.31
CA VAL A 64 -28.08 -8.20 10.12
C VAL A 64 -27.63 -8.73 11.48
N ALA A 65 -28.20 -9.87 11.87
CA ALA A 65 -27.67 -10.68 12.96
C ALA A 65 -26.48 -11.49 12.46
N TRP A 66 -25.45 -11.64 13.30
CA TRP A 66 -24.30 -12.47 12.97
C TRP A 66 -24.37 -13.83 13.65
N ASP A 67 -24.15 -14.86 12.85
CA ASP A 67 -23.85 -16.21 13.32
C ASP A 67 -22.43 -16.55 12.88
N ASP A 68 -21.55 -16.86 13.84
CA ASP A 68 -20.15 -17.17 13.59
C ASP A 68 -19.93 -18.37 12.67
N SER A 69 -20.95 -19.21 12.46
CA SER A 69 -20.91 -20.27 11.46
C SER A 69 -21.09 -19.78 10.02
N SER A 70 -21.52 -18.53 9.80
CA SER A 70 -21.82 -17.94 8.49
C SER A 70 -20.66 -17.10 7.91
N ARG A 71 -19.42 -17.55 8.11
CA ARG A 71 -18.19 -16.84 7.69
C ARG A 71 -17.87 -16.88 6.20
N PHE A 72 -18.55 -17.74 5.45
CA PHE A 72 -18.35 -17.87 4.02
C PHE A 72 -19.67 -17.75 3.29
N ALA A 73 -19.63 -17.21 2.08
CA ALA A 73 -20.82 -17.08 1.26
C ALA A 73 -20.52 -17.26 -0.23
N THR A 74 -21.49 -17.84 -0.94
CA THR A 74 -21.46 -18.01 -2.39
C THR A 74 -22.41 -17.03 -3.07
N GLY A 75 -22.20 -16.79 -4.36
CA GLY A 75 -23.00 -15.89 -5.18
C GLY A 75 -22.49 -15.86 -6.62
N ASP A 76 -23.33 -15.41 -7.55
CA ASP A 76 -23.00 -15.36 -8.97
C ASP A 76 -21.84 -14.39 -9.22
N GLY A 77 -20.93 -14.75 -10.13
CA GLY A 77 -19.72 -13.97 -10.47
C GLY A 77 -18.51 -14.19 -9.55
N LEU A 78 -18.70 -14.87 -8.41
CA LEU A 78 -17.57 -15.30 -7.57
C LEU A 78 -16.86 -16.52 -8.17
N ALA A 79 -15.54 -16.52 -8.16
CA ALA A 79 -14.72 -17.67 -8.56
C ALA A 79 -14.72 -18.80 -7.49
N GLY A 80 -15.31 -18.54 -6.32
CA GLY A 80 -15.42 -19.44 -5.19
C GLY A 80 -16.05 -18.74 -3.98
N PRO A 81 -16.25 -19.43 -2.85
CA PRO A 81 -16.84 -18.80 -1.67
C PRO A 81 -16.05 -17.56 -1.20
N ALA A 82 -16.73 -16.44 -1.02
CA ALA A 82 -16.17 -15.25 -0.40
C ALA A 82 -16.09 -15.43 1.12
N TYR A 83 -15.07 -14.84 1.74
CA TYR A 83 -14.97 -14.70 3.18
C TYR A 83 -15.68 -13.44 3.63
N VAL A 84 -16.57 -13.60 4.61
CA VAL A 84 -17.29 -12.51 5.25
C VAL A 84 -16.97 -12.44 6.73
N LYS A 85 -16.67 -11.24 7.22
CA LYS A 85 -16.27 -11.04 8.62
C LYS A 85 -16.84 -9.73 9.15
N PRO A 86 -17.55 -9.73 10.30
CA PRO A 86 -17.90 -8.50 10.99
C PRO A 86 -16.64 -7.75 11.45
N MET A 87 -16.65 -6.45 11.22
CA MET A 87 -15.58 -5.52 11.62
C MET A 87 -16.01 -4.58 12.73
N GLY A 88 -17.32 -4.48 12.96
CA GLY A 88 -17.88 -3.75 14.07
C GLY A 88 -19.33 -4.14 14.28
N TYR A 89 -19.78 -3.96 15.51
CA TYR A 89 -21.14 -4.26 15.93
C TYR A 89 -21.82 -3.00 16.44
N TRP A 90 -23.14 -2.98 16.30
CA TRP A 90 -24.00 -2.06 17.02
C TRP A 90 -24.15 -2.49 18.48
N PRO A 91 -24.59 -1.58 19.39
CA PRO A 91 -24.84 -1.93 20.78
C PRO A 91 -25.87 -3.05 21.01
N ASP A 92 -26.74 -3.32 20.03
CA ASP A 92 -27.71 -4.43 20.08
C ASP A 92 -27.14 -5.77 19.56
N GLY A 93 -25.85 -5.81 19.23
CA GLY A 93 -25.16 -7.00 18.72
C GLY A 93 -25.32 -7.23 17.21
N SER A 94 -26.12 -6.45 16.50
CA SER A 94 -26.20 -6.53 15.04
C SER A 94 -24.92 -6.01 14.37
N ILE A 95 -24.64 -6.46 13.14
CA ILE A 95 -23.44 -6.06 12.41
C ILE A 95 -23.58 -4.59 12.00
N ARG A 96 -22.51 -3.81 12.22
CA ARG A 96 -22.40 -2.42 11.76
C ARG A 96 -21.58 -2.31 10.47
N LEU A 97 -20.45 -3.01 10.42
CA LEU A 97 -19.54 -3.06 9.27
C LEU A 97 -19.14 -4.51 9.04
N MET A 98 -19.10 -4.92 7.77
CA MET A 98 -18.67 -6.24 7.37
C MET A 98 -17.64 -6.15 6.25
N TRP A 99 -16.58 -6.95 6.33
CA TRP A 99 -15.71 -7.21 5.20
C TRP A 99 -16.30 -8.30 4.32
N VAL A 100 -16.30 -8.07 3.01
CA VAL A 100 -16.54 -9.08 1.97
C VAL A 100 -15.26 -9.19 1.15
N ARG A 101 -14.66 -10.37 1.11
CA ARG A 101 -13.37 -10.62 0.46
C ARG A 101 -13.46 -11.87 -0.39
N GLY A 102 -12.99 -11.80 -1.63
CA GLY A 102 -13.11 -12.93 -2.51
C GLY A 102 -12.27 -12.80 -3.77
N LEU A 103 -12.55 -13.72 -4.69
CA LEU A 103 -12.04 -13.73 -6.05
C LEU A 103 -13.26 -13.56 -6.97
N TRP A 104 -13.23 -12.55 -7.83
CA TRP A 104 -14.25 -12.29 -8.82
C TRP A 104 -13.81 -12.83 -10.18
N LYS A 105 -14.72 -13.45 -10.96
CA LYS A 105 -14.41 -13.95 -12.31
C LYS A 105 -15.42 -13.45 -13.33
N GLY A 106 -14.92 -12.83 -14.40
CA GLY A 106 -15.70 -12.30 -15.51
C GLY A 106 -16.17 -10.87 -15.30
N PRO A 107 -16.92 -10.30 -16.27
CA PRO A 107 -17.34 -8.91 -16.23
C PRO A 107 -18.17 -8.57 -14.98
N ILE A 108 -18.00 -7.36 -14.46
CA ILE A 108 -18.79 -6.82 -13.35
C ILE A 108 -19.27 -5.40 -13.69
N ALA A 109 -20.50 -5.08 -13.30
CA ALA A 109 -21.06 -3.74 -13.45
C ALA A 109 -20.54 -2.79 -12.36
N GLU A 110 -20.64 -1.49 -12.61
CA GLU A 110 -20.26 -0.43 -11.65
C GLU A 110 -20.94 -0.55 -10.28
N SER A 111 -22.18 -1.03 -10.28
CA SER A 111 -22.89 -1.43 -9.08
C SER A 111 -23.46 -2.82 -9.30
N HIS A 112 -23.02 -3.78 -8.48
CA HIS A 112 -23.43 -5.17 -8.62
C HIS A 112 -24.10 -5.67 -7.34
N LYS A 113 -25.38 -6.02 -7.45
CA LYS A 113 -26.11 -6.63 -6.33
C LYS A 113 -25.71 -8.09 -6.19
N LEU A 114 -24.92 -8.40 -5.17
CA LEU A 114 -24.48 -9.74 -4.83
C LEU A 114 -25.39 -10.33 -3.75
N VAL A 115 -26.06 -11.44 -4.08
CA VAL A 115 -26.81 -12.23 -3.11
C VAL A 115 -25.88 -13.29 -2.50
N LEU A 116 -25.42 -13.03 -1.29
CA LEU A 116 -24.57 -13.92 -0.51
C LEU A 116 -25.41 -14.99 0.19
N LYS A 117 -25.17 -16.25 -0.14
CA LYS A 117 -25.77 -17.39 0.57
C LYS A 117 -24.75 -17.93 1.56
N PRO A 118 -24.97 -17.82 2.89
CA PRO A 118 -24.07 -18.37 3.87
C PRO A 118 -23.84 -19.86 3.63
N ASP A 119 -22.58 -20.26 3.67
CA ASP A 119 -22.19 -21.65 3.45
C ASP A 119 -21.27 -22.12 4.56
N ARG A 120 -21.85 -22.93 5.45
CA ARG A 120 -21.18 -23.50 6.63
C ARG A 120 -20.31 -24.70 6.28
N SER A 121 -20.50 -25.27 5.08
CA SER A 121 -19.78 -26.46 4.62
C SER A 121 -18.43 -26.13 4.00
N VAL A 122 -18.16 -24.84 3.73
CA VAL A 122 -16.94 -24.38 3.09
C VAL A 122 -15.73 -24.67 3.98
N ASN A 123 -14.84 -25.50 3.45
CA ASN A 123 -13.49 -25.64 3.97
C ASN A 123 -12.60 -24.57 3.29
N ALA A 124 -11.78 -23.87 4.06
CA ALA A 124 -10.78 -22.95 3.53
C ALA A 124 -9.76 -23.65 2.61
N GLY A 125 -9.67 -24.98 2.65
CA GLY A 125 -8.67 -25.78 1.94
C GLY A 125 -7.32 -25.77 2.65
N ALA A 126 -6.34 -26.46 2.07
CA ALA A 126 -4.97 -26.49 2.60
C ALA A 126 -4.39 -25.07 2.68
N SER A 127 -3.70 -24.78 3.78
CA SER A 127 -2.97 -23.53 3.95
C SER A 127 -1.64 -23.57 3.20
N ILE A 128 -1.27 -22.46 2.59
CA ILE A 128 0.03 -22.28 1.95
C ILE A 128 1.01 -21.72 2.98
N LEU A 129 1.89 -22.57 3.49
CA LEU A 129 2.87 -22.23 4.53
C LEU A 129 4.29 -22.22 3.94
N PRO A 130 5.00 -21.07 3.99
CA PRO A 130 6.41 -21.00 3.65
C PRO A 130 7.26 -21.97 4.50
N LYS A 131 8.34 -22.48 3.93
CA LYS A 131 9.26 -23.41 4.60
C LYS A 131 10.62 -22.75 4.78
N LYS A 132 11.25 -22.94 5.96
CA LYS A 132 12.66 -22.54 6.17
C LYS A 132 13.56 -23.33 5.21
N THR A 133 14.66 -22.72 4.77
CA THR A 133 15.72 -23.40 4.03
C THR A 133 16.89 -23.75 4.94
N SER A 134 17.97 -24.30 4.37
CA SER A 134 19.26 -24.42 5.05
C SER A 134 19.91 -23.06 5.35
N ASP A 135 19.53 -22.01 4.61
CA ASP A 135 20.07 -20.68 4.78
C ASP A 135 19.23 -19.95 5.82
N ALA A 136 19.88 -19.42 6.86
CA ALA A 136 19.18 -18.82 8.00
C ALA A 136 18.29 -17.63 7.60
N ASN A 137 18.60 -16.95 6.50
CA ASN A 137 17.94 -15.76 5.99
C ASN A 137 17.00 -16.05 4.80
N ALA A 138 16.56 -17.29 4.58
CA ALA A 138 15.71 -17.60 3.44
C ALA A 138 14.55 -18.55 3.74
N VAL A 139 13.51 -18.41 2.92
CA VAL A 139 12.32 -19.27 2.91
C VAL A 139 12.00 -19.72 1.49
N ILE A 140 11.28 -20.84 1.38
CA ILE A 140 10.69 -21.33 0.15
C ILE A 140 9.18 -21.21 0.24
N ILE A 141 8.57 -20.68 -0.82
CA ILE A 141 7.12 -20.62 -0.99
C ILE A 141 6.76 -21.52 -2.17
N ASP A 142 5.88 -22.47 -1.90
CA ASP A 142 5.38 -23.43 -2.88
C ASP A 142 3.85 -23.26 -2.97
N HIS A 143 3.40 -22.67 -4.06
CA HIS A 143 2.00 -22.29 -4.24
C HIS A 143 1.54 -22.43 -5.70
N PRO A 144 1.21 -23.65 -6.17
CA PRO A 144 0.60 -23.82 -7.48
C PRO A 144 -0.69 -22.98 -7.60
N PRO A 145 -0.91 -22.23 -8.70
CA PRO A 145 -0.23 -22.32 -10.00
C PRO A 145 1.05 -21.49 -10.14
N LEU A 146 1.45 -20.73 -9.11
CA LEU A 146 2.72 -20.01 -9.14
C LEU A 146 3.87 -21.00 -9.00
N PRO A 147 4.97 -20.75 -9.72
CA PRO A 147 6.13 -21.61 -9.62
C PRO A 147 6.82 -21.41 -8.26
N LYS A 148 7.50 -22.45 -7.78
CA LYS A 148 8.17 -22.45 -6.47
C LYS A 148 9.25 -21.37 -6.41
N MET A 149 9.20 -20.52 -5.38
CA MET A 149 10.14 -19.39 -5.21
C MET A 149 10.97 -19.56 -3.95
N LYS A 150 12.25 -19.19 -4.02
CA LYS A 150 13.09 -18.98 -2.85
C LYS A 150 13.17 -17.47 -2.61
N ILE A 151 12.89 -17.05 -1.38
CA ILE A 151 12.99 -15.65 -0.96
C ILE A 151 14.09 -15.56 0.10
N SER A 152 15.07 -14.68 -0.13
CA SER A 152 16.15 -14.40 0.82
C SER A 152 16.21 -12.93 1.20
N PHE A 153 16.71 -12.66 2.40
CA PHE A 153 16.76 -11.31 2.98
C PHE A 153 18.21 -10.89 3.24
N ASP A 154 18.50 -9.60 3.03
CA ASP A 154 19.82 -9.00 3.30
C ASP A 154 19.64 -7.58 3.87
N ALA A 155 20.52 -7.19 4.81
CA ALA A 155 20.50 -5.88 5.44
C ALA A 155 21.88 -5.55 6.02
N GLY A 156 22.20 -4.27 6.07
CA GLY A 156 23.49 -3.79 6.57
C GLY A 156 23.39 -2.46 7.29
N LEU A 157 24.38 -2.20 8.15
CA LEU A 157 24.56 -0.92 8.84
C LEU A 157 25.88 -0.27 8.46
N VAL A 158 26.01 1.02 8.70
CA VAL A 158 27.31 1.70 8.79
C VAL A 158 27.41 2.42 10.14
N PRO A 159 28.59 2.38 10.80
CA PRO A 159 28.85 3.26 11.94
C PRO A 159 28.77 4.72 11.53
N LEU A 160 28.26 5.58 12.40
CA LEU A 160 28.28 7.03 12.22
C LEU A 160 29.53 7.59 12.92
N SER A 161 30.36 8.32 12.18
CA SER A 161 31.63 8.86 12.69
C SER A 161 31.73 10.38 12.60
N VAL A 162 30.87 11.00 11.80
CA VAL A 162 30.80 12.46 11.65
C VAL A 162 29.48 12.95 12.26
N ALA A 163 29.55 14.01 13.07
CA ALA A 163 28.38 14.65 13.64
C ALA A 163 27.41 15.13 12.54
N LYS A 164 26.11 14.97 12.77
CA LYS A 164 25.08 15.40 11.82
C LYS A 164 25.17 16.92 11.61
N LYS A 165 25.33 17.33 10.36
CA LYS A 165 25.42 18.74 10.00
C LYS A 165 24.06 19.23 9.55
N LEU A 166 23.51 20.20 10.29
CA LEU A 166 22.27 20.88 9.94
C LEU A 166 22.60 22.28 9.43
N GLU A 167 22.09 22.62 8.25
CA GLU A 167 22.26 23.98 7.74
C GLU A 167 21.31 24.92 8.47
N LYS A 168 21.87 25.95 9.09
CA LYS A 168 21.09 27.03 9.70
C LYS A 168 20.78 28.08 8.65
N THR A 169 19.75 27.77 7.85
CA THR A 169 19.30 28.65 6.78
C THR A 169 17.81 28.95 6.90
N ASN A 170 17.46 30.18 6.52
CA ASN A 170 16.07 30.54 6.33
C ASN A 170 15.62 30.23 4.90
N ASP A 171 16.48 29.75 3.99
CA ASP A 171 16.05 29.44 2.62
C ASP A 171 15.00 28.33 2.59
N SER A 172 13.76 28.68 2.22
CA SER A 172 12.68 27.72 2.08
C SER A 172 12.93 26.68 0.99
N LYS A 173 13.69 27.01 -0.07
CA LYS A 173 14.06 26.01 -1.09
C LYS A 173 14.95 24.93 -0.53
N TYR A 174 15.90 25.29 0.34
CA TYR A 174 16.74 24.32 1.03
C TYR A 174 15.86 23.30 1.76
N TRP A 175 14.88 23.75 2.54
CA TRP A 175 14.06 22.84 3.33
C TRP A 175 13.07 22.01 2.50
N ASP A 176 12.64 22.50 1.34
CA ASP A 176 11.81 21.75 0.38
C ASP A 176 12.62 20.75 -0.47
N GLU A 177 13.89 21.00 -0.73
CA GLU A 177 14.67 20.17 -1.67
C GLU A 177 15.74 19.31 -0.98
N ILE A 178 16.17 19.70 0.22
CA ILE A 178 17.32 19.12 0.93
C ILE A 178 16.98 18.83 2.39
N GLY A 179 16.55 19.84 3.14
CA GLY A 179 16.36 19.79 4.59
C GLY A 179 15.39 18.72 5.07
N GLN A 180 14.28 18.51 4.34
CA GLN A 180 13.31 17.46 4.67
C GLN A 180 13.83 16.03 4.47
N TYR A 181 14.99 15.86 3.83
CA TYR A 181 15.63 14.57 3.56
C TYR A 181 16.89 14.34 4.40
N HIS A 182 17.02 15.03 5.54
CA HIS A 182 18.15 14.82 6.45
C HIS A 182 18.25 13.39 7.02
N TRP A 183 17.20 12.59 6.86
CA TRP A 183 17.23 11.15 7.13
C TRP A 183 17.89 10.33 6.01
N ALA A 184 18.06 10.85 4.80
CA ALA A 184 18.80 10.22 3.69
C ALA A 184 20.11 10.96 3.44
N GLN A 185 21.20 10.51 4.05
CA GLN A 185 22.50 11.17 3.97
C GLN A 185 23.45 10.41 3.04
N LYS A 186 24.32 11.10 2.32
CA LYS A 186 25.40 10.41 1.60
C LYS A 186 26.33 9.76 2.62
N GLN A 187 26.69 8.50 2.41
CA GLN A 187 27.56 7.77 3.32
C GLN A 187 28.86 8.52 3.58
N GLN A 188 29.48 9.07 2.52
CA GLN A 188 30.75 9.80 2.61
C GLN A 188 30.69 11.03 3.55
N ASP A 189 29.51 11.61 3.76
CA ASP A 189 29.35 12.85 4.55
C ASP A 189 29.19 12.54 6.05
N VAL A 190 28.67 11.36 6.39
CA VAL A 190 28.39 10.93 7.78
C VAL A 190 29.32 9.82 8.26
N SER A 191 29.98 9.12 7.33
CA SER A 191 30.80 7.94 7.56
C SER A 191 31.83 7.68 6.43
N PRO A 192 32.76 8.61 6.18
CA PRO A 192 33.69 8.55 5.04
C PRO A 192 34.59 7.31 5.00
N ASP A 193 35.04 6.85 6.17
CA ASP A 193 36.04 5.77 6.28
C ASP A 193 35.43 4.43 6.68
N SER A 194 34.12 4.38 6.96
CA SER A 194 33.51 3.15 7.46
C SER A 194 33.05 2.24 6.34
N LYS A 195 33.21 0.94 6.59
CA LYS A 195 32.65 -0.12 5.76
C LYS A 195 31.27 -0.54 6.27
N ARG A 196 30.48 -1.09 5.36
CA ARG A 196 29.24 -1.80 5.68
C ARG A 196 29.54 -2.90 6.70
N ILE A 197 28.68 -2.98 7.71
CA ILE A 197 28.58 -4.09 8.65
C ILE A 197 27.38 -4.93 8.20
N ASP A 198 27.67 -6.15 7.76
CA ASP A 198 26.63 -7.10 7.37
C ASP A 198 25.90 -7.60 8.63
N LEU A 199 24.57 -7.57 8.58
CA LEU A 199 23.76 -8.14 9.65
C LEU A 199 23.55 -9.63 9.41
N GLN A 200 23.51 -10.42 10.48
CA GLN A 200 23.18 -11.83 10.44
C GLN A 200 21.66 -11.99 10.53
N LEU A 201 20.99 -12.15 9.37
CA LEU A 201 19.54 -12.33 9.32
C LEU A 201 19.16 -13.77 9.65
N GLN A 202 18.12 -13.93 10.48
CA GLN A 202 17.59 -15.23 10.87
C GLN A 202 16.07 -15.27 10.82
N VAL A 203 15.50 -16.29 10.17
CA VAL A 203 14.07 -16.60 10.24
C VAL A 203 13.76 -17.22 11.60
N ARG A 204 13.01 -16.51 12.43
CA ARG A 204 12.61 -16.97 13.77
C ARG A 204 11.31 -17.77 13.71
N ASP A 205 10.25 -17.16 13.19
CA ASP A 205 8.88 -17.70 13.22
C ASP A 205 8.25 -17.73 11.82
N ILE A 206 7.46 -18.77 11.54
CA ILE A 206 6.60 -18.86 10.35
C ILE A 206 5.26 -19.41 10.80
N ARG A 207 4.18 -18.68 10.53
CA ARG A 207 2.82 -19.08 10.92
C ARG A 207 1.78 -18.68 9.88
N VAL A 208 0.67 -19.41 9.87
CA VAL A 208 -0.55 -19.00 9.15
C VAL A 208 -1.30 -17.98 10.00
N GLU A 209 -1.46 -16.77 9.49
CA GLU A 209 -2.25 -15.71 10.13
C GLU A 209 -3.74 -15.84 9.80
N LEU A 210 -4.05 -16.15 8.54
CA LEU A 210 -5.42 -16.29 8.05
C LEU A 210 -5.46 -17.35 6.94
N ASN A 211 -6.45 -18.25 6.99
CA ASN A 211 -6.68 -19.21 5.93
C ASN A 211 -8.16 -19.17 5.51
N ILE A 212 -8.41 -18.70 4.29
CA ILE A 212 -9.76 -18.61 3.72
C ILE A 212 -9.78 -19.21 2.31
N PRO A 213 -10.95 -19.49 1.72
CA PRO A 213 -11.05 -20.08 0.38
C PRO A 213 -10.34 -19.26 -0.70
N ALA A 214 -10.38 -17.93 -0.60
CA ALA A 214 -9.74 -17.05 -1.57
C ALA A 214 -8.20 -17.05 -1.47
N TYR A 215 -7.64 -17.05 -0.26
CA TYR A 215 -6.20 -16.95 -0.03
C TYR A 215 -5.75 -17.43 1.36
N THR A 216 -4.45 -17.72 1.49
CA THR A 216 -3.75 -17.86 2.77
C THR A 216 -2.90 -16.63 3.02
N VAL A 217 -2.91 -16.11 4.26
CA VAL A 217 -1.92 -15.13 4.75
C VAL A 217 -0.97 -15.86 5.67
N SER A 218 0.30 -15.87 5.31
CA SER A 218 1.39 -16.42 6.13
C SER A 218 2.29 -15.28 6.60
N THR A 219 2.62 -15.25 7.90
CA THR A 219 3.57 -14.30 8.47
C THR A 219 4.90 -15.02 8.70
N ILE A 220 5.97 -14.47 8.17
CA ILE A 220 7.35 -14.85 8.46
C ILE A 220 7.98 -13.72 9.26
N ARG A 221 8.64 -14.03 10.37
CA ARG A 221 9.34 -13.06 11.21
C ARG A 221 10.78 -13.46 11.41
N GLY A 222 11.65 -12.47 11.46
CA GLY A 222 13.04 -12.67 11.79
C GLY A 222 13.66 -11.50 12.53
N SER A 223 14.92 -11.69 12.88
CA SER A 223 15.80 -10.64 13.39
C SER A 223 17.02 -10.52 12.48
N ALA A 224 17.71 -9.40 12.60
CA ALA A 224 19.03 -9.18 12.03
C ALA A 224 19.89 -8.51 13.10
N ALA A 225 21.07 -9.06 13.33
CA ALA A 225 21.99 -8.52 14.33
C ALA A 225 23.42 -8.56 13.81
N ARG A 226 24.23 -7.57 14.18
CA ARG A 226 25.67 -7.63 14.01
C ARG A 226 26.25 -8.65 14.98
N GLU A 227 27.46 -9.12 14.68
CA GLU A 227 28.14 -10.12 15.52
C GLU A 227 28.20 -9.68 16.99
N GLY A 228 27.74 -10.54 17.91
CA GLY A 228 27.72 -10.27 19.35
C GLY A 228 26.53 -9.44 19.85
N HIS A 229 25.56 -9.09 19.00
CA HIS A 229 24.37 -8.34 19.38
C HIS A 229 23.08 -9.17 19.20
N ALA A 230 22.02 -8.80 19.92
CA ALA A 230 20.78 -9.58 19.94
C ALA A 230 19.77 -9.12 18.87
N ASP A 231 19.56 -7.81 18.67
CA ASP A 231 18.49 -7.29 17.80
C ASP A 231 18.81 -5.85 17.31
N ASP A 232 19.53 -5.70 16.19
CA ASP A 232 19.74 -4.38 15.56
C ASP A 232 18.55 -4.02 14.63
N LEU A 233 17.95 -5.02 14.00
CA LEU A 233 16.71 -4.90 13.22
C LEU A 233 15.79 -6.10 13.49
N GLU A 234 14.48 -5.86 13.45
CA GLU A 234 13.50 -6.92 13.23
C GLU A 234 12.90 -6.78 11.84
N TRP A 235 12.47 -7.90 11.27
CA TRP A 235 11.81 -7.89 9.97
C TRP A 235 10.63 -8.87 9.93
N GLN A 236 9.64 -8.52 9.12
CA GLN A 236 8.45 -9.32 8.91
C GLN A 236 8.07 -9.31 7.43
N LEU A 237 7.83 -10.50 6.87
CA LEU A 237 7.20 -10.66 5.56
C LEU A 237 5.81 -11.26 5.76
N ARG A 238 4.76 -10.56 5.33
CA ARG A 238 3.43 -11.15 5.16
C ARG A 238 3.25 -11.55 3.70
N VAL A 239 2.85 -12.80 3.48
CA VAL A 239 2.61 -13.37 2.15
C VAL A 239 1.13 -13.68 2.02
N PHE A 240 0.48 -13.07 1.04
CA PHE A 240 -0.90 -13.38 0.65
C PHE A 240 -0.84 -14.27 -0.60
N ALA A 241 -1.17 -15.55 -0.45
CA ALA A 241 -1.14 -16.53 -1.54
C ALA A 241 -2.57 -16.91 -1.96
N PHE A 242 -2.98 -16.51 -3.17
CA PHE A 242 -4.36 -16.63 -3.66
C PHE A 242 -4.61 -17.99 -4.31
N LYS A 243 -5.64 -18.73 -3.87
CA LYS A 243 -5.84 -20.15 -4.23
C LYS A 243 -6.47 -20.37 -5.59
N GLY A 244 -7.17 -19.37 -6.13
CA GLY A 244 -7.85 -19.43 -7.43
C GLY A 244 -7.35 -18.39 -8.44
N ALA A 245 -6.28 -17.67 -8.10
CA ALA A 245 -5.65 -16.67 -8.96
C ALA A 245 -4.13 -16.87 -8.92
N PRO A 246 -3.41 -16.74 -10.03
CA PRO A 246 -1.97 -16.92 -10.03
C PRO A 246 -1.27 -15.65 -9.54
N LEU A 247 -1.52 -15.30 -8.27
CA LEU A 247 -1.12 -14.06 -7.63
C LEU A 247 -0.59 -14.33 -6.21
N MET A 248 0.51 -13.68 -5.88
CA MET A 248 1.01 -13.52 -4.51
C MET A 248 1.24 -12.04 -4.20
N ARG A 249 0.92 -11.62 -2.97
CA ARG A 249 1.29 -10.30 -2.45
C ARG A 249 2.25 -10.44 -1.29
N PHE A 250 3.13 -9.46 -1.17
CA PHE A 250 4.17 -9.36 -0.17
C PHE A 250 4.06 -8.01 0.52
N GLU A 251 4.02 -8.04 1.85
CA GLU A 251 4.22 -6.86 2.68
C GLU A 251 5.50 -7.08 3.50
N MET A 252 6.58 -6.43 3.09
CA MET A 252 7.88 -6.53 3.75
C MET A 252 8.06 -5.33 4.68
N THR A 253 8.08 -5.58 5.98
CA THR A 253 8.27 -4.59 7.03
C THR A 253 9.62 -4.77 7.70
N TRP A 254 10.34 -3.66 7.86
CA TRP A 254 11.57 -3.59 8.66
C TRP A 254 11.33 -2.70 9.86
N LYS A 255 11.88 -3.06 11.01
CA LYS A 255 11.77 -2.32 12.26
C LYS A 255 13.15 -2.08 12.86
N VAL A 256 13.41 -0.83 13.21
CA VAL A 256 14.72 -0.36 13.69
C VAL A 256 14.88 -0.57 15.19
N TYR A 257 16.01 -1.14 15.62
CA TYR A 257 16.38 -1.25 17.04
C TYR A 257 17.84 -0.90 17.36
N PHE A 258 18.70 -0.78 16.34
CA PHE A 258 20.06 -0.24 16.50
C PHE A 258 20.03 1.15 17.12
N ASP A 259 21.13 1.53 17.77
CA ASP A 259 21.30 2.89 18.31
C ASP A 259 21.40 3.90 17.14
N PRO A 260 20.40 4.78 16.95
CA PRO A 260 20.39 5.72 15.82
C PRO A 260 21.48 6.78 15.93
N GLU A 261 22.08 7.00 17.11
CA GLU A 261 23.20 7.91 17.28
C GLU A 261 24.53 7.29 16.82
N ALA A 262 24.63 5.96 16.84
CA ALA A 262 25.85 5.22 16.51
C ALA A 262 25.84 4.60 15.11
N PHE A 263 24.67 4.30 14.54
CA PHE A 263 24.55 3.58 13.28
C PHE A 263 23.49 4.18 12.34
N ALA A 264 23.69 3.98 11.05
CA ALA A 264 22.70 4.21 10.01
C ALA A 264 22.47 2.92 9.20
N LEU A 265 21.26 2.75 8.67
CA LEU A 265 20.95 1.61 7.80
C LEU A 265 21.56 1.86 6.41
N SER A 266 22.36 0.90 5.93
CA SER A 266 22.97 0.95 4.60
C SER A 266 22.10 0.28 3.55
N ASP A 267 21.41 -0.81 3.90
CA ASP A 267 20.65 -1.65 2.98
C ASP A 267 19.52 -2.37 3.69
N ALA A 268 18.41 -2.58 2.98
CA ALA A 268 17.32 -3.47 3.38
C ALA A 268 16.67 -4.09 2.14
N VAL A 269 16.88 -5.39 1.94
CA VAL A 269 16.68 -6.07 0.66
C VAL A 269 15.88 -7.36 0.83
N MET A 270 14.90 -7.55 -0.05
CA MET A 270 14.25 -8.84 -0.32
C MET A 270 14.62 -9.30 -1.73
N THR A 271 15.10 -10.53 -1.85
CA THR A 271 15.46 -11.15 -3.12
C THR A 271 14.58 -12.36 -3.38
N VAL A 272 13.97 -12.42 -4.56
CA VAL A 272 13.17 -13.55 -5.05
C VAL A 272 13.94 -14.23 -6.17
N ASP A 273 14.35 -15.48 -5.96
CA ASP A 273 14.89 -16.31 -7.03
C ASP A 273 13.72 -16.79 -7.90
N LEU A 274 13.77 -16.41 -9.17
CA LEU A 274 12.75 -16.71 -10.16
C LEU A 274 12.99 -18.11 -10.74
N PRO A 275 11.94 -18.94 -10.83
CA PRO A 275 12.05 -20.32 -11.29
C PRO A 275 12.13 -20.47 -12.82
N THR A 276 11.82 -19.41 -13.57
CA THR A 276 11.98 -19.35 -15.02
C THR A 276 12.80 -18.13 -15.40
N ALA A 277 13.52 -18.24 -16.52
CA ALA A 277 14.40 -17.17 -16.96
C ALA A 277 13.60 -16.01 -17.55
N VAL A 278 13.86 -14.79 -17.07
CA VAL A 278 13.39 -13.56 -17.69
C VAL A 278 14.16 -13.34 -18.99
N THR A 279 13.43 -13.17 -20.08
CA THR A 279 13.98 -12.93 -21.42
C THR A 279 13.85 -11.46 -21.83
N GLN A 280 12.82 -10.78 -21.33
CA GLN A 280 12.55 -9.39 -21.65
C GLN A 280 11.81 -8.70 -20.49
N THR A 281 12.10 -7.43 -20.27
CA THR A 281 11.46 -6.59 -19.26
C THR A 281 10.81 -5.38 -19.92
N GLN A 282 9.56 -5.09 -19.57
CA GLN A 282 8.82 -3.91 -20.02
C GLN A 282 8.15 -3.23 -18.84
N LEU A 283 8.20 -1.91 -18.77
CA LEU A 283 7.41 -1.11 -17.83
C LEU A 283 6.29 -0.43 -18.63
N PRO A 284 5.03 -0.91 -18.59
CA PRO A 284 3.99 -0.52 -19.55
C PRO A 284 3.66 0.97 -19.58
N ASP A 285 3.84 1.66 -18.44
CA ASP A 285 3.50 3.08 -18.30
C ASP A 285 4.72 3.99 -18.49
N VAL A 286 5.92 3.42 -18.69
CA VAL A 286 7.15 4.16 -19.03
C VAL A 286 7.32 4.16 -20.55
N LYS A 287 7.65 5.33 -21.12
CA LYS A 287 7.99 5.47 -22.55
C LYS A 287 9.40 4.94 -22.84
N ALA A 288 9.60 3.65 -22.66
CA ALA A 288 10.84 2.94 -22.97
C ALA A 288 10.53 1.65 -23.75
N ASP A 289 11.43 1.28 -24.66
CA ASP A 289 11.35 0.01 -25.36
C ASP A 289 11.51 -1.15 -24.38
N ALA A 290 11.03 -2.32 -24.79
CA ALA A 290 11.21 -3.52 -24.00
C ALA A 290 12.70 -3.93 -23.99
N MET A 291 13.25 -4.12 -22.80
CA MET A 291 14.68 -4.31 -22.56
C MET A 291 15.02 -5.80 -22.47
N THR A 292 16.20 -6.16 -22.99
CA THR A 292 16.82 -7.48 -22.78
C THR A 292 18.01 -7.32 -21.83
N GLY A 293 18.29 -8.34 -21.01
CA GLY A 293 19.38 -8.28 -20.03
C GLY A 293 18.96 -7.71 -18.66
N PRO A 294 19.92 -7.47 -17.74
CA PRO A 294 19.64 -6.87 -16.44
C PRO A 294 19.04 -5.48 -16.54
N VAL A 295 17.94 -5.27 -15.81
CA VAL A 295 17.23 -4.00 -15.72
C VAL A 295 17.20 -3.56 -14.26
N VAL A 296 17.53 -2.29 -14.01
CA VAL A 296 17.55 -1.70 -12.68
C VAL A 296 16.76 -0.40 -12.68
N LEU A 297 15.79 -0.30 -11.79
CA LEU A 297 15.16 0.95 -11.40
C LEU A 297 15.76 1.42 -10.08
N THR A 298 16.16 2.68 -10.01
CA THR A 298 16.60 3.33 -8.77
C THR A 298 15.77 4.58 -8.52
N SER A 299 15.23 4.73 -7.31
CA SER A 299 14.54 5.95 -6.87
C SER A 299 15.39 6.73 -5.87
N THR A 300 15.11 8.02 -5.75
CA THR A 300 15.75 8.96 -4.84
C THR A 300 14.76 9.41 -3.74
N PRO A 301 15.21 10.08 -2.65
CA PRO A 301 14.29 10.55 -1.61
C PRO A 301 13.19 11.47 -2.15
N ASP A 302 13.51 12.26 -3.16
CA ASP A 302 12.61 13.23 -3.78
C ASP A 302 11.81 12.65 -4.97
N ALA A 303 11.68 11.32 -5.00
CA ALA A 303 10.88 10.53 -5.94
C ALA A 303 11.25 10.66 -7.43
N ARG A 304 12.44 11.20 -7.75
CA ARG A 304 13.04 10.99 -9.07
C ARG A 304 13.46 9.55 -9.22
N PHE A 305 13.39 9.01 -10.43
CA PHE A 305 13.89 7.68 -10.71
C PHE A 305 14.67 7.61 -12.02
N THR A 306 15.58 6.65 -12.07
CA THR A 306 16.32 6.26 -13.27
C THR A 306 16.05 4.79 -13.54
N LEU A 307 15.71 4.47 -14.79
CA LEU A 307 15.64 3.12 -15.31
C LEU A 307 16.88 2.88 -16.17
N ALA A 308 17.62 1.82 -15.87
CA ALA A 308 18.81 1.42 -16.60
C ALA A 308 18.68 -0.02 -17.11
N ALA A 309 19.20 -0.26 -18.32
CA ALA A 309 19.33 -1.59 -18.92
C ALA A 309 20.80 -1.82 -19.28
N ASP A 310 21.35 -2.98 -18.92
CA ASP A 310 22.77 -3.32 -19.13
C ASP A 310 23.73 -2.22 -18.65
N GLY A 311 23.39 -1.59 -17.51
CA GLY A 311 24.17 -0.52 -16.90
C GLY A 311 24.07 0.85 -17.60
N LYS A 312 23.21 1.02 -18.60
CA LYS A 312 22.97 2.29 -19.29
C LYS A 312 21.60 2.84 -18.94
N ALA A 313 21.52 4.11 -18.58
CA ALA A 313 20.23 4.79 -18.39
C ALA A 313 19.44 4.80 -19.70
N VAL A 314 18.20 4.34 -19.66
CA VAL A 314 17.26 4.32 -20.79
C VAL A 314 16.06 5.22 -20.56
N HIS A 315 15.76 5.56 -19.31
CA HIS A 315 14.73 6.52 -18.94
C HIS A 315 15.08 7.20 -17.61
N GLU A 316 14.73 8.47 -17.50
CA GLU A 316 14.86 9.26 -16.28
C GLU A 316 13.61 10.11 -16.11
N ASP A 317 13.06 10.15 -14.90
CA ASP A 317 11.96 11.05 -14.55
C ASP A 317 12.45 12.08 -13.52
N ALA A 318 12.14 13.35 -13.78
CA ALA A 318 12.59 14.49 -12.99
C ALA A 318 11.66 14.80 -11.81
N GLY A 319 10.55 14.07 -11.65
CA GLY A 319 9.62 14.28 -10.55
C GLY A 319 8.89 13.01 -10.08
N PRO A 320 8.04 13.16 -9.05
CA PRO A 320 7.28 12.06 -8.50
C PRO A 320 6.33 11.46 -9.56
N SER A 321 6.43 10.15 -9.78
CA SER A 321 5.72 9.45 -10.85
C SER A 321 5.53 7.97 -10.51
N HIS A 322 4.31 7.47 -10.69
CA HIS A 322 3.95 6.06 -10.48
C HIS A 322 4.19 5.19 -11.73
N ALA A 323 4.65 5.78 -12.84
CA ALA A 323 4.78 5.06 -14.11
C ALA A 323 5.70 3.84 -14.04
N ALA A 324 6.69 3.87 -13.14
CA ALA A 324 7.64 2.78 -12.97
C ALA A 324 7.26 1.74 -11.89
N ASP A 325 6.07 1.86 -11.28
CA ASP A 325 5.58 0.96 -10.24
C ASP A 325 4.99 -0.35 -10.81
N ALA A 326 4.95 -0.51 -12.14
CA ALA A 326 4.35 -1.65 -12.83
C ALA A 326 5.29 -2.24 -13.90
N TRP A 327 5.55 -3.54 -13.80
CA TRP A 327 6.49 -4.27 -14.64
C TRP A 327 5.84 -5.50 -15.25
N MET A 328 6.11 -5.73 -16.53
CA MET A 328 5.73 -6.93 -17.27
C MET A 328 7.01 -7.61 -17.76
N LEU A 329 7.27 -8.81 -17.27
CA LEU A 329 8.46 -9.60 -17.60
C LEU A 329 8.04 -10.77 -18.48
N SER A 330 8.62 -10.88 -19.67
CA SER A 330 8.50 -12.07 -20.52
C SER A 330 9.45 -13.14 -20.01
N THR A 331 8.96 -14.37 -19.98
CA THR A 331 9.72 -15.56 -19.57
C THR A 331 9.61 -16.64 -20.64
N GLY A 332 10.36 -17.74 -20.49
CA GLY A 332 10.23 -18.88 -21.41
C GLY A 332 8.83 -19.53 -21.39
N ASP A 333 8.14 -19.42 -20.27
CA ASP A 333 6.90 -20.17 -19.99
C ASP A 333 5.65 -19.28 -19.87
N GLY A 334 5.78 -17.98 -20.12
CA GLY A 334 4.70 -17.01 -19.96
C GLY A 334 5.18 -15.62 -19.55
N PHE A 335 4.38 -14.96 -18.71
CA PHE A 335 4.56 -13.58 -18.28
C PHE A 335 4.50 -13.48 -16.77
N LEU A 336 5.48 -12.80 -16.17
CA LEU A 336 5.48 -12.40 -14.77
C LEU A 336 5.19 -10.91 -14.69
N ALA A 337 4.08 -10.55 -14.05
CA ALA A 337 3.74 -9.19 -13.69
C ALA A 337 4.22 -8.87 -12.27
N LEU A 338 4.85 -7.71 -12.09
CA LEU A 338 5.26 -7.17 -10.81
C LEU A 338 4.62 -5.79 -10.62
N ALA A 339 3.81 -5.66 -9.57
CA ALA A 339 3.25 -4.37 -9.12
C ALA A 339 3.91 -3.96 -7.81
N LEU A 340 4.24 -2.68 -7.68
CA LEU A 340 4.96 -2.09 -6.55
C LEU A 340 4.32 -0.73 -6.18
N PRO A 341 3.11 -0.71 -5.59
CA PRO A 341 2.38 0.53 -5.35
C PRO A 341 3.20 1.56 -4.54
N ASP A 342 3.32 2.76 -5.12
CA ASP A 342 4.03 3.92 -4.58
C ASP A 342 5.53 3.70 -4.33
N PHE A 343 6.16 2.76 -5.02
CA PHE A 343 7.56 2.40 -4.73
C PHE A 343 8.53 3.54 -5.06
N THR A 344 8.40 4.18 -6.22
CA THR A 344 9.20 5.36 -6.57
C THR A 344 9.00 6.51 -5.60
N MET A 345 7.81 6.62 -5.00
CA MET A 345 7.45 7.65 -4.04
C MET A 345 8.10 7.47 -2.66
N LYS A 346 8.64 6.28 -2.35
CA LYS A 346 9.19 5.90 -1.04
C LYS A 346 10.71 5.74 -1.03
N GLY A 347 11.41 6.34 -2.00
CA GLY A 347 12.87 6.18 -2.16
C GLY A 347 13.73 6.72 -0.99
N PRO A 348 15.05 6.45 -1.00
CA PRO A 348 15.81 5.70 -2.02
C PRO A 348 15.57 4.18 -1.98
N GLY A 349 15.00 3.65 -3.07
CA GLY A 349 14.78 2.23 -3.28
C GLY A 349 15.39 1.75 -4.59
N SER A 350 15.44 0.44 -4.78
CA SER A 350 15.75 -0.14 -6.10
C SER A 350 14.97 -1.41 -6.40
N VAL A 351 14.69 -1.62 -7.68
CA VAL A 351 14.19 -2.89 -8.23
C VAL A 351 15.17 -3.33 -9.28
N GLU A 352 15.74 -4.52 -9.12
CA GLU A 352 16.64 -5.12 -10.08
C GLU A 352 16.04 -6.43 -10.57
N VAL A 353 15.92 -6.56 -11.89
CA VAL A 353 15.53 -7.79 -12.56
C VAL A 353 16.72 -8.26 -13.37
N ASN A 354 17.18 -9.47 -13.11
CA ASN A 354 18.12 -10.17 -13.98
C ASN A 354 17.49 -11.50 -14.45
N LYS A 355 18.29 -12.34 -15.12
CA LYS A 355 17.79 -13.56 -15.78
C LYS A 355 16.99 -14.46 -14.85
N THR A 356 17.37 -14.63 -13.58
CA THR A 356 16.70 -15.58 -12.67
C THR A 356 16.43 -14.99 -11.29
N ARG A 357 16.46 -13.67 -11.15
CA ARG A 357 16.33 -13.02 -9.85
C ARG A 357 15.64 -11.67 -9.99
N LEU A 358 14.73 -11.44 -9.06
CA LEU A 358 14.12 -10.15 -8.76
C LEU A 358 14.62 -9.71 -7.38
N LYS A 359 15.28 -8.56 -7.31
CA LYS A 359 15.72 -7.93 -6.06
C LYS A 359 14.91 -6.65 -5.84
N ILE A 360 14.29 -6.55 -4.67
CA ILE A 360 13.55 -5.37 -4.22
C ILE A 360 14.26 -4.84 -2.98
N SER A 361 14.86 -3.66 -3.10
CA SER A 361 15.51 -2.95 -2.01
C SER A 361 14.55 -1.90 -1.48
N THR A 362 14.03 -2.12 -0.27
CA THR A 362 13.27 -1.09 0.47
C THR A 362 14.17 0.10 0.78
N TRP A 363 15.45 -0.16 1.06
CA TRP A 363 16.51 0.84 1.10
C TRP A 363 17.68 0.37 0.24
N ASN A 364 18.08 1.20 -0.74
CA ASN A 364 19.12 0.87 -1.70
C ASN A 364 20.50 1.43 -1.32
N GLY A 365 21.41 0.62 -0.77
CA GLY A 365 22.76 1.08 -0.42
C GLY A 365 23.66 1.35 -1.61
N ASN A 366 23.33 0.84 -2.80
CA ASN A 366 24.03 1.23 -4.03
C ASN A 366 23.75 2.68 -4.46
N SER A 367 22.81 3.38 -3.81
CA SER A 367 22.57 4.81 -4.04
C SER A 367 23.71 5.70 -3.50
N GLY A 368 24.60 5.14 -2.67
CA GLY A 368 25.58 5.91 -1.90
C GLY A 368 24.97 6.66 -0.71
N MET A 369 23.67 6.45 -0.42
CA MET A 369 22.97 7.03 0.73
C MET A 369 22.76 6.00 1.84
N VAL A 370 22.68 6.51 3.06
CA VAL A 370 22.37 5.77 4.29
C VAL A 370 21.20 6.43 5.01
N LEU A 371 20.40 5.63 5.69
CA LEU A 371 19.27 6.12 6.48
C LEU A 371 19.80 6.56 7.86
N ASP A 372 20.12 7.85 7.98
CA ASP A 372 20.62 8.50 9.19
C ASP A 372 19.46 9.00 10.05
N LEU A 373 19.11 8.20 11.05
CA LEU A 373 17.97 8.44 11.93
C LEU A 373 18.33 9.32 13.14
N ARG A 374 19.50 9.95 13.19
CA ARG A 374 19.78 10.97 14.22
C ARG A 374 18.83 12.15 14.06
N ARG A 375 18.57 12.84 15.16
CA ARG A 375 17.74 14.05 15.16
C ARG A 375 18.36 15.14 14.27
N SER A 376 17.50 15.87 13.59
CA SER A 376 17.76 16.94 12.61
C SER A 376 16.99 18.23 12.96
N VAL A 377 16.58 18.33 14.23
CA VAL A 377 16.00 19.51 14.88
C VAL A 377 16.89 19.98 16.01
N ASP A 378 16.96 21.30 16.17
CA ASP A 378 17.65 21.95 17.29
C ASP A 378 16.67 22.26 18.42
N ARG A 379 17.15 22.28 19.68
CA ARG A 379 16.36 22.68 20.86
C ARG A 379 15.76 24.09 20.76
N ASN A 380 16.38 24.95 19.95
CA ASN A 380 15.98 26.34 19.80
C ASN A 380 15.08 26.56 18.56
N GLU A 381 14.69 25.49 17.87
CA GLU A 381 13.80 25.58 16.71
C GLU A 381 12.36 25.95 17.17
N PRO A 382 11.68 26.89 16.49
CA PRO A 382 10.30 27.23 16.83
C PRO A 382 9.37 26.00 16.83
N GLY A 383 8.57 25.86 17.90
CA GLY A 383 7.62 24.75 18.05
C GLY A 383 8.15 23.52 18.77
N MET A 384 9.44 23.50 19.11
CA MET A 384 10.05 22.43 19.90
C MET A 384 10.02 22.74 21.41
N GLY A 385 9.66 21.74 22.23
CA GLY A 385 9.68 21.82 23.69
C GLY A 385 10.74 20.90 24.31
N GLU A 386 11.02 21.07 25.61
CA GLU A 386 12.02 20.24 26.32
C GLU A 386 11.71 18.74 26.24
N GLY A 387 10.42 18.39 26.28
CA GLY A 387 9.95 17.01 26.18
C GLY A 387 10.30 16.35 24.84
N ASP A 388 10.43 17.11 23.76
CA ASP A 388 10.74 16.58 22.42
C ASP A 388 12.19 16.07 22.31
N PHE A 389 13.04 16.39 23.30
CA PHE A 389 14.44 15.96 23.38
C PHE A 389 14.69 15.02 24.56
N ALA A 390 13.63 14.41 25.10
CA ALA A 390 13.79 13.36 26.10
C ALA A 390 14.63 12.20 25.52
N PRO A 391 15.55 11.59 26.30
CA PRO A 391 16.40 10.49 25.83
C PRO A 391 15.63 9.31 25.24
N GLU A 392 14.39 9.10 25.70
CA GLU A 392 13.48 8.03 25.26
C GLU A 392 12.90 8.27 23.85
N ILE A 393 12.94 9.51 23.34
CA ILE A 393 12.31 9.89 22.06
C ILE A 393 13.34 9.82 20.94
N ASP A 394 13.60 8.63 20.44
CA ASP A 394 14.46 8.41 19.27
C ASP A 394 13.80 7.50 18.23
N ALA A 395 14.55 7.09 17.20
CA ALA A 395 14.02 6.34 16.07
C ALA A 395 13.81 4.85 16.35
N ARG A 396 14.18 4.34 17.54
CA ARG A 396 14.01 2.93 17.86
C ARG A 396 12.53 2.59 17.88
N GLY A 397 12.18 1.54 17.16
CA GLY A 397 10.80 1.11 16.93
C GLY A 397 10.16 1.66 15.65
N LEU A 398 10.80 2.62 14.97
CA LEU A 398 10.35 3.07 13.65
C LEU A 398 10.32 1.89 12.68
N SER A 399 9.24 1.81 11.91
CA SER A 399 8.97 0.71 10.98
C SER A 399 8.57 1.25 9.62
N PHE A 400 9.00 0.59 8.56
CA PHE A 400 8.64 0.94 7.20
C PHE A 400 8.31 -0.32 6.38
N THR A 401 7.32 -0.20 5.49
CA THR A 401 6.75 -1.35 4.75
C THR A 401 6.77 -1.11 3.24
N THR A 402 7.30 -2.08 2.50
CA THR A 402 7.19 -2.16 1.04
C THR A 402 6.13 -3.17 0.64
N HIS A 403 5.27 -2.77 -0.30
CA HIS A 403 4.25 -3.63 -0.89
C HIS A 403 4.72 -4.09 -2.26
N ALA A 404 4.55 -5.39 -2.55
CA ALA A 404 4.81 -5.94 -3.87
C ALA A 404 3.79 -7.03 -4.21
N SER A 405 3.42 -7.14 -5.47
CA SER A 405 2.57 -8.22 -5.97
C SER A 405 3.24 -8.90 -7.15
N LEU A 406 3.26 -10.23 -7.16
CA LEU A 406 3.74 -11.05 -8.26
C LEU A 406 2.59 -11.88 -8.82
N ALA A 407 2.36 -11.75 -10.12
CA ALA A 407 1.38 -12.55 -10.85
C ALA A 407 2.03 -13.26 -12.04
N PHE A 408 1.80 -14.56 -12.19
CA PHE A 408 2.37 -15.35 -13.30
C PHE A 408 1.25 -15.92 -14.17
N SER A 409 1.32 -15.76 -15.49
CA SER A 409 0.38 -16.43 -16.38
C SER A 409 1.05 -16.77 -17.70
N ALA A 410 0.66 -17.90 -18.30
CA ALA A 410 1.01 -18.20 -19.69
C ALA A 410 0.37 -17.18 -20.67
N ASP A 411 -0.72 -16.52 -20.25
CA ASP A 411 -1.43 -15.52 -21.03
C ASP A 411 -1.09 -14.10 -20.58
N ARG A 412 -0.56 -13.31 -21.52
CA ARG A 412 -0.20 -11.91 -21.32
C ARG A 412 -1.38 -11.06 -20.85
N GLN A 413 -2.58 -11.29 -21.37
CA GLN A 413 -3.77 -10.51 -21.02
C GLN A 413 -4.17 -10.74 -19.56
N GLN A 414 -4.07 -11.98 -19.08
CA GLN A 414 -4.34 -12.32 -17.68
C GLN A 414 -3.30 -11.73 -16.73
N ALA A 415 -2.01 -11.83 -17.08
CA ALA A 415 -0.94 -11.19 -16.31
C ALA A 415 -1.14 -9.67 -16.26
N LYS A 416 -1.55 -9.05 -17.37
CA LYS A 416 -1.85 -7.62 -17.45
C LYS A 416 -3.06 -7.24 -16.60
N ALA A 417 -4.15 -8.00 -16.65
CA ALA A 417 -5.35 -7.74 -15.84
C ALA A 417 -5.03 -7.74 -14.34
N LEU A 418 -4.23 -8.70 -13.87
CA LEU A 418 -3.73 -8.71 -12.50
C LEU A 418 -2.81 -7.52 -12.22
N LEU A 419 -1.88 -7.19 -13.12
CA LEU A 419 -0.98 -6.04 -12.98
C LEU A 419 -1.76 -4.73 -12.81
N ASP A 420 -2.77 -4.49 -13.65
CA ASP A 420 -3.57 -3.27 -13.63
C ASP A 420 -4.34 -3.10 -12.31
N VAL A 421 -4.89 -4.20 -11.77
CA VAL A 421 -5.60 -4.18 -10.48
C VAL A 421 -4.66 -4.01 -9.29
N GLU A 422 -3.48 -4.63 -9.35
CA GLU A 422 -2.53 -4.61 -8.24
C GLU A 422 -1.75 -3.29 -8.15
N LYS A 423 -1.33 -2.69 -9.27
CA LYS A 423 -0.48 -1.48 -9.27
C LYS A 423 -1.15 -0.27 -8.62
N SER A 424 -2.47 -0.16 -8.77
CA SER A 424 -3.29 0.95 -8.23
C SER A 424 -4.13 0.53 -7.01
N MET A 425 -3.99 -0.72 -6.56
CA MET A 425 -4.84 -1.31 -5.50
C MET A 425 -6.36 -1.24 -5.79
N ASP A 426 -6.76 -1.33 -7.06
CA ASP A 426 -8.16 -1.26 -7.52
C ASP A 426 -9.06 -2.43 -7.07
N HIS A 427 -8.48 -3.37 -6.31
CA HIS A 427 -9.20 -4.41 -5.60
C HIS A 427 -9.84 -3.93 -4.27
N LEU A 428 -9.56 -2.72 -3.82
CA LEU A 428 -10.13 -2.11 -2.62
C LEU A 428 -11.36 -1.29 -2.98
N TRP A 429 -12.54 -1.75 -2.58
CA TRP A 429 -13.81 -1.13 -2.89
C TRP A 429 -14.46 -0.55 -1.63
N TYR A 430 -15.26 0.49 -1.83
CA TYR A 430 -15.93 1.21 -0.76
C TYR A 430 -17.42 1.34 -1.07
N ALA A 431 -18.25 1.21 -0.04
CA ALA A 431 -19.65 1.61 -0.14
C ALA A 431 -19.75 3.11 -0.46
N THR A 432 -20.84 3.49 -1.10
CA THR A 432 -21.13 4.88 -1.45
C THR A 432 -21.41 5.71 -0.21
N GLY A 433 -21.27 7.04 -0.32
CA GLY A 433 -21.66 7.96 0.75
C GLY A 433 -23.12 7.79 1.15
N GLU A 434 -24.02 7.56 0.19
CA GLU A 434 -25.45 7.35 0.44
C GLU A 434 -25.72 6.12 1.31
N GLU A 435 -24.99 5.02 1.08
CA GLU A 435 -25.09 3.82 1.91
C GLU A 435 -24.60 4.08 3.34
N PHE A 436 -23.51 4.83 3.52
CA PHE A 436 -23.04 5.20 4.86
C PHE A 436 -24.04 6.12 5.59
N PHE A 437 -24.66 7.07 4.90
CA PHE A 437 -25.70 7.94 5.50
C PHE A 437 -26.95 7.15 5.87
N ALA A 438 -27.44 6.28 4.99
CA ALA A 438 -28.63 5.47 5.22
C ALA A 438 -28.46 4.52 6.42
N THR A 439 -27.28 3.92 6.55
CA THR A 439 -26.99 2.95 7.62
C THR A 439 -26.53 3.60 8.92
N ARG A 440 -26.04 4.85 8.87
CA ARG A 440 -25.38 5.56 9.97
C ARG A 440 -24.15 4.83 10.54
N ALA A 441 -23.57 3.89 9.79
CA ALA A 441 -22.52 2.99 10.28
C ALA A 441 -21.23 3.70 10.72
N LEU A 442 -20.97 4.91 10.20
CA LEU A 442 -19.85 5.79 10.57
C LEU A 442 -20.28 7.02 11.39
N GLY A 443 -21.47 6.97 11.99
CA GLY A 443 -22.06 8.06 12.77
C GLY A 443 -23.34 8.60 12.16
N ALA A 444 -24.04 9.44 12.92
CA ALA A 444 -25.33 10.02 12.54
C ALA A 444 -25.17 11.23 11.58
N TRP A 445 -24.40 11.06 10.51
CA TRP A 445 -24.26 12.08 9.47
C TRP A 445 -25.50 12.06 8.58
N ASP A 446 -26.13 13.23 8.39
CA ASP A 446 -27.23 13.39 7.44
C ASP A 446 -26.66 13.88 6.10
N GLY A 447 -26.86 13.10 5.04
CA GLY A 447 -26.45 13.48 3.69
C GLY A 447 -27.10 14.77 3.19
N LYS A 448 -28.20 15.23 3.80
CA LYS A 448 -28.79 16.55 3.53
C LYS A 448 -27.84 17.70 3.86
N ILE A 449 -26.99 17.54 4.88
CA ILE A 449 -26.02 18.57 5.29
C ILE A 449 -25.08 18.91 4.12
N LEU A 450 -24.69 17.93 3.30
CA LEU A 450 -23.89 18.16 2.10
C LEU A 450 -24.60 19.08 1.09
N LYS A 451 -25.92 18.92 0.95
CA LYS A 451 -26.75 19.69 0.00
C LYS A 451 -27.15 21.06 0.54
N GLU A 452 -27.30 21.19 1.85
CA GLU A 452 -27.67 22.43 2.54
C GLU A 452 -26.49 23.40 2.68
N TYR A 453 -25.27 22.88 2.80
CA TYR A 453 -24.06 23.68 2.99
C TYR A 453 -22.99 23.42 1.91
N PRO A 454 -23.33 23.54 0.60
CA PRO A 454 -22.40 23.18 -0.48
C PRO A 454 -21.09 23.97 -0.38
N THR A 455 -21.15 25.27 -0.09
CA THR A 455 -19.95 26.12 0.05
C THR A 455 -18.99 25.66 1.16
N PHE A 456 -19.51 25.12 2.26
CA PHE A 456 -18.65 24.59 3.32
C PHE A 456 -17.90 23.35 2.85
N PHE A 457 -18.59 22.41 2.19
CA PHE A 457 -17.97 21.19 1.67
C PHE A 457 -17.07 21.44 0.46
N ASP A 458 -17.40 22.42 -0.38
CA ASP A 458 -16.49 22.91 -1.43
C ASP A 458 -15.21 23.47 -0.80
N GLY A 459 -15.31 24.24 0.28
CA GLY A 459 -14.17 24.72 1.05
C GLY A 459 -13.34 23.58 1.68
N LEU A 460 -13.99 22.57 2.24
CA LEU A 460 -13.30 21.38 2.76
C LEU A 460 -12.60 20.58 1.65
N LEU A 461 -13.29 20.35 0.53
CA LEU A 461 -12.73 19.65 -0.63
C LEU A 461 -11.54 20.44 -1.20
N ALA A 462 -11.62 21.77 -1.24
CA ALA A 462 -10.52 22.62 -1.64
C ALA A 462 -9.31 22.46 -0.70
N ASN A 463 -9.52 22.37 0.63
CA ASN A 463 -8.44 22.12 1.59
C ASN A 463 -7.81 20.74 1.43
N VAL A 464 -8.63 19.68 1.29
CA VAL A 464 -8.12 18.31 1.05
C VAL A 464 -7.35 18.24 -0.27
N THR A 465 -7.88 18.86 -1.32
CA THR A 465 -7.23 18.93 -2.63
C THR A 465 -5.93 19.74 -2.57
N MET A 466 -5.90 20.83 -1.80
CA MET A 466 -4.69 21.59 -1.54
C MET A 466 -3.64 20.67 -0.92
N VAL A 467 -3.93 19.98 0.18
CA VAL A 467 -2.99 19.08 0.86
C VAL A 467 -2.52 17.94 -0.07
N ALA A 468 -3.43 17.31 -0.81
CA ALA A 468 -3.06 16.25 -1.75
C ALA A 468 -2.12 16.76 -2.86
N ARG A 469 -2.37 17.96 -3.42
CA ARG A 469 -1.51 18.57 -4.43
C ARG A 469 -0.18 19.07 -3.85
N SER A 470 -0.20 19.48 -2.58
CA SER A 470 0.96 19.94 -1.80
C SER A 470 2.05 18.88 -1.76
N GLN A 471 1.66 17.62 -1.60
CA GLN A 471 2.58 16.49 -1.55
C GLN A 471 3.47 16.42 -2.81
N ASN A 472 2.90 16.49 -4.01
CA ASN A 472 3.69 16.43 -5.24
C ASN A 472 4.45 17.74 -5.50
N GLN A 473 3.82 18.89 -5.21
CA GLN A 473 4.43 20.21 -5.42
C GLN A 473 5.68 20.41 -4.57
N TRP A 474 5.63 20.02 -3.30
CA TRP A 474 6.73 20.17 -2.33
C TRP A 474 7.44 18.86 -2.00
N ARG A 475 7.20 17.83 -2.82
CA ARG A 475 7.85 16.52 -2.75
C ARG A 475 7.84 15.95 -1.33
N TRP A 476 6.66 15.80 -0.73
CA TRP A 476 6.53 15.04 0.53
C TRP A 476 6.58 13.55 0.20
N THR A 477 7.78 13.14 -0.20
CA THR A 477 8.12 11.81 -0.71
C THR A 477 9.28 11.24 0.09
N GLY A 478 9.61 9.99 -0.20
CA GLY A 478 10.70 9.28 0.43
C GLY A 478 10.22 8.40 1.59
N LEU A 479 11.07 7.46 1.99
CA LEU A 479 10.72 6.36 2.90
C LEU A 479 10.05 6.82 4.20
N ILE A 480 10.48 7.96 4.75
CA ILE A 480 9.99 8.53 6.00
C ILE A 480 8.80 9.46 5.80
N ASN A 481 8.84 10.34 4.79
CA ASN A 481 7.89 11.45 4.67
C ASN A 481 6.64 11.10 3.84
N TYR A 482 6.71 10.10 2.96
CA TYR A 482 5.59 9.75 2.11
C TYR A 482 4.40 9.20 2.91
N GLY A 483 3.26 9.90 2.84
CA GLY A 483 2.05 9.60 3.61
C GLY A 483 1.80 10.55 4.78
N ASP A 484 2.74 11.45 5.07
CA ASP A 484 2.59 12.52 6.07
C ASP A 484 2.40 13.90 5.41
N SER A 485 2.08 14.92 6.21
CA SER A 485 1.92 16.30 5.76
C SER A 485 2.54 17.29 6.74
N LYS A 486 3.06 18.41 6.24
CA LYS A 486 3.49 19.52 7.11
C LYS A 486 2.27 20.12 7.81
N THR A 487 2.43 20.55 9.07
CA THR A 487 1.31 20.94 9.94
C THR A 487 1.01 22.43 9.93
N ASP A 488 2.01 23.28 9.71
CA ASP A 488 1.87 24.72 9.88
C ASP A 488 2.05 25.45 8.56
N TYR A 489 1.14 26.40 8.26
CA TYR A 489 1.20 27.21 7.04
C TYR A 489 1.41 28.68 7.39
N ALA A 490 2.50 29.28 6.91
CA ALA A 490 2.83 30.67 7.16
C ALA A 490 1.81 31.61 6.51
N ARG A 491 1.05 32.32 7.35
CA ARG A 491 0.14 33.39 6.94
C ARG A 491 0.82 34.76 6.79
N GLY A 492 2.03 34.89 7.31
CA GLY A 492 2.83 36.13 7.29
C GLY A 492 4.30 35.84 7.01
N THR A 493 5.09 36.91 6.86
CA THR A 493 6.54 36.79 6.61
C THR A 493 7.31 37.30 7.82
N ASP A 494 8.15 36.44 8.39
CA ASP A 494 9.20 36.81 9.34
C ASP A 494 10.45 36.00 8.97
N LYS A 495 11.16 36.53 7.97
CA LYS A 495 12.30 35.88 7.33
C LYS A 495 13.44 35.62 8.30
N ALA A 496 13.54 36.37 9.40
CA ALA A 496 14.56 36.18 10.42
C ALA A 496 14.38 34.84 11.16
N LYS A 497 13.14 34.33 11.22
CA LYS A 497 12.77 33.05 11.83
C LYS A 497 12.40 31.95 10.81
N GLY A 498 12.72 32.16 9.54
CA GLY A 498 12.42 31.20 8.46
C GLY A 498 10.96 31.17 8.01
N PHE A 499 10.15 32.18 8.34
CA PHE A 499 8.73 32.23 7.98
C PHE A 499 8.50 32.98 6.66
N TYR A 500 7.90 32.31 5.67
CA TYR A 500 7.59 32.85 4.34
C TYR A 500 6.10 32.78 4.08
N ALA A 501 5.46 33.92 3.81
CA ALA A 501 4.02 33.94 3.53
C ALA A 501 3.64 33.02 2.36
N GLY A 502 2.56 32.27 2.54
CA GLY A 502 2.03 31.38 1.50
C GLY A 502 2.82 30.08 1.32
N ARG A 503 3.51 29.61 2.36
CA ARG A 503 4.25 28.34 2.37
C ARG A 503 4.01 27.55 3.64
N TRP A 504 4.19 26.24 3.57
CA TRP A 504 4.31 25.40 4.77
C TRP A 504 5.56 25.79 5.55
N LEU A 505 5.44 25.83 6.87
CA LEU A 505 6.56 26.03 7.78
C LEU A 505 7.43 24.79 7.74
N HIS A 506 8.73 25.05 7.68
CA HIS A 506 9.76 24.04 7.83
C HIS A 506 10.30 23.97 9.25
N THR A 507 9.72 24.75 10.15
CA THR A 507 10.00 24.69 11.59
C THR A 507 8.90 23.93 12.29
N GLY A 508 9.28 23.06 13.23
CA GLY A 508 8.34 22.28 14.05
C GLY A 508 8.26 20.79 13.71
N ARG A 509 7.17 20.15 14.16
CA ARG A 509 7.00 18.69 14.24
C ARG A 509 6.40 18.12 12.95
N TYR A 510 7.22 17.77 11.97
CA TYR A 510 6.77 17.03 10.78
C TYR A 510 7.82 16.00 10.35
N GLY A 511 7.36 14.82 9.90
CA GLY A 511 8.24 13.70 9.53
C GLY A 511 9.17 13.24 10.68
N TRP A 512 10.10 12.34 10.35
CA TRP A 512 11.25 12.08 11.22
C TRP A 512 12.29 13.16 10.97
N ARG A 513 12.32 14.15 11.87
CA ARG A 513 13.38 15.15 11.91
C ARG A 513 14.25 14.95 13.12
#